data_AF-A0ABD0NHP5-F1
#
_entry.id   AF-A0ABD0NHP5-F1
#
_cell.length_a   1.000
_cell.length_b   1.000
_cell.length_c   1.000
_cell.angle_alpha   90.00
_cell.angle_beta   90.00
_cell.angle_gamma   90.00
#
_symmetry.space_group_name_H-M   'P 1'
#
loop_
_entity.id
_entity.type
_entity.pdbx_description
1 polymer ?
#
loop_
_entity_poly.entity_id
_entity_poly.type
_entity_poly.pdbx_seq_one_letter_code
_entity_poly.pdbx_strand_id
1 'polypeptide(L)' 'FLGPAADEACQVVSGIVGENPLLLRDLNLKQQNLGDKQMDQIAALLRDKHCKLNTL' A
#
# COMPACT_ATOMS: atom_id res chain seq x y z
N PHE A 1 1.50 2.43 -15.08
CA PHE A 1 2.53 1.94 -14.14
C PHE A 1 2.56 2.90 -12.98
N LEU A 2 2.75 2.39 -11.76
CA LEU A 2 2.87 3.24 -10.56
C LEU A 2 4.07 4.19 -10.69
N GLY A 3 4.03 5.32 -10.00
CA GLY A 3 5.23 6.12 -9.76
C GLY A 3 6.26 5.33 -8.93
N PRO A 4 7.56 5.65 -9.03
CA PRO A 4 8.64 4.90 -8.36
C PRO A 4 8.46 4.77 -6.84
N ALA A 5 7.96 5.82 -6.18
CA ALA A 5 7.68 5.78 -4.74
C ALA A 5 6.50 4.86 -4.39
N ALA A 6 5.47 4.80 -5.25
CA ALA A 6 4.35 3.90 -5.06
C ALA A 6 4.73 2.46 -5.43
N ASP A 7 5.59 2.24 -6.42
CA ASP A 7 6.04 0.90 -6.79
C ASP A 7 6.86 0.25 -5.66
N GLU A 8 7.77 1.01 -5.03
CA GLU A 8 8.52 0.57 -3.85
C GLU A 8 7.58 0.29 -2.66
N ALA A 9 6.66 1.22 -2.38
CA ALA A 9 5.65 1.01 -1.36
C ALA A 9 4.77 -0.22 -1.62
N CYS A 10 4.44 -0.49 -2.89
CA CYS A 10 3.62 -1.64 -3.29
C CYS A 10 4.31 -2.94 -2.90
N GLN A 11 5.61 -3.04 -3.15
CA GLN A 11 6.40 -4.23 -2.82
C GLN A 11 6.47 -4.44 -1.31
N VAL A 12 6.68 -3.37 -0.54
CA VAL A 12 6.75 -3.46 0.92
C VAL A 12 5.41 -3.87 1.52
N VAL A 13 4.32 -3.21 1.12
CA VAL A 13 2.96 -3.54 1.57
C VAL A 13 2.58 -4.95 1.14
N SER A 14 2.96 -5.37 -0.06
CA SER A 14 2.74 -6.73 -0.53
C SER A 14 3.47 -7.77 0.32
N GLY A 15 4.66 -7.46 0.82
CA GLY A 15 5.40 -8.32 1.74
C GLY A 15 4.74 -8.43 3.13
N ILE A 16 4.04 -7.38 3.57
CA ILE A 16 3.36 -7.36 4.87
C ILE A 16 2.04 -8.12 4.83
N VAL A 17 1.24 -7.86 3.80
CA VAL A 17 -0.10 -8.45 3.66
C VAL A 17 -0.02 -9.84 3.00
N GLY A 18 1.09 -10.15 2.33
CA GLY A 18 1.28 -11.39 1.57
C GLY A 18 0.56 -11.38 0.22
N GLU A 19 -0.12 -10.29 -0.13
CA GLU A 19 -0.91 -10.13 -1.34
C GLU A 19 -0.58 -8.81 -2.02
N ASN A 20 -0.73 -8.74 -3.34
CA ASN A 20 -0.45 -7.52 -4.09
C ASN A 20 -1.54 -6.48 -3.83
N PRO A 21 -1.23 -5.34 -3.16
CA PRO A 21 -2.22 -4.34 -2.82
C PRO A 21 -2.88 -3.75 -4.07
N LEU A 22 -2.22 -3.69 -5.22
CA LEU A 22 -2.83 -3.17 -6.45
C LEU A 22 -3.95 -4.04 -7.01
N LEU A 23 -4.00 -5.31 -6.61
CA LEU A 23 -5.07 -6.23 -6.99
C LEU A 23 -6.22 -6.21 -5.98
N LEU A 24 -5.99 -5.68 -4.79
CA LEU A 24 -6.97 -5.58 -3.72
C LEU A 24 -7.77 -4.28 -3.87
N ARG A 25 -9.08 -4.37 -3.61
CA ARG A 25 -9.94 -3.19 -3.50
C ARG A 25 -9.83 -2.52 -2.14
N ASP A 26 -9.65 -3.34 -1.10
CA ASP A 26 -9.61 -2.90 0.28
C ASP A 26 -8.41 -3.55 0.96
N LEU A 27 -7.60 -2.73 1.66
CA LEU A 27 -6.44 -3.19 2.41
C LEU A 27 -6.73 -3.02 3.90
N ASN A 28 -6.97 -4.13 4.59
CA ASN A 28 -7.22 -4.08 6.03
C ASN A 28 -5.90 -4.18 6.80
N LEU A 29 -5.50 -3.06 7.40
CA LEU A 29 -4.26 -2.95 8.18
C LEU A 29 -4.52 -2.81 9.69
N LYS A 30 -5.79 -2.92 10.13
CA LYS A 30 -6.16 -2.71 11.55
C LYS A 30 -5.43 -3.61 12.54
N GLN A 31 -4.94 -4.77 12.09
CA GLN A 31 -4.22 -5.72 12.94
C GLN A 31 -2.71 -5.75 12.67
N GLN A 32 -2.23 -4.93 11.74
CA GLN A 32 -0.80 -4.82 11.44
C GLN A 32 -0.23 -3.67 12.26
N ASN A 33 0.76 -3.97 13.12
CA ASN A 33 1.47 -2.93 13.87
C ASN A 33 2.48 -2.24 12.93
N LEU A 34 1.96 -1.39 12.05
CA LEU A 34 2.73 -0.61 11.10
C LEU A 34 3.27 0.62 11.80
N GLY A 35 4.59 0.78 11.78
CA GLY A 35 5.24 2.03 12.17
C GLY A 35 5.00 3.13 11.13
N ASP A 36 5.37 4.37 11.48
CA ASP A 36 5.13 5.56 10.66
C ASP A 36 5.67 5.42 9.23
N LYS A 37 6.83 4.76 9.08
CA LYS A 37 7.46 4.53 7.77
C LYS A 37 6.61 3.67 6.84
N GLN A 38 5.90 2.68 7.38
CA GLN A 38 5.01 1.82 6.59
C GLN A 38 3.70 2.55 6.27
N MET A 39 3.20 3.39 7.18
CA MET A 39 2.05 4.26 6.89
C MET A 39 2.37 5.27 5.78
N ASP A 40 3.56 5.87 5.78
CA ASP A 40 4.01 6.78 4.73
C ASP A 40 4.08 6.09 3.36
N GLN A 41 4.52 4.83 3.32
CA GLN A 41 4.54 4.02 2.09
C GLN A 41 3.12 3.78 1.57
N ILE A 42 2.18 3.41 2.44
CA ILE A 42 0.78 3.22 2.05
C ILE A 42 0.16 4.53 1.57
N ALA A 43 0.46 5.64 2.25
CA ALA A 43 0.02 6.97 1.84
C ALA A 43 0.58 7.35 0.46
N ALA A 44 1.86 7.06 0.18
CA ALA A 44 2.46 7.23 -1.13
C ALA A 44 1.77 6.38 -2.20
N LEU A 45 1.37 5.15 -1.86
CA LEU A 45 0.60 4.27 -2.71
C LEU A 45 -0.77 4.87 -3.04
N LEU A 46 -1.53 5.25 -2.02
CA LEU A 46 -2.89 5.81 -2.15
C LEU A 46 -2.89 7.14 -2.90
N ARG A 47 -1.81 7.91 -2.78
CA ARG A 47 -1.63 9.18 -3.49
C ARG A 47 -1.28 8.99 -4.97
N ASP A 48 -0.89 7.79 -5.38
CA ASP A 48 -0.68 7.49 -6.80
C ASP A 48 -2.01 7.38 -7.53
N LYS A 49 -2.15 8.13 -8.62
CA LYS A 49 -3.36 8.16 -9.47
C LYS A 49 -3.72 6.81 -10.09
N HIS A 50 -2.77 5.87 -10.16
CA HIS A 50 -2.98 4.52 -10.67
C HIS A 50 -3.33 3.52 -9.58
N CYS A 51 -3.20 3.91 -8.31
CA CYS A 51 -3.63 3.09 -7.19
C CYS A 51 -5.17 3.12 -7.09
N LYS A 52 -5.77 1.93 -7.08
CA LYS A 52 -7.22 1.74 -6.93
C LYS A 52 -7.61 1.24 -5.55
N LEU A 53 -6.64 1.25 -4.63
CA LEU A 53 -6.82 0.80 -3.27
C LEU A 53 -7.72 1.82 -2.55
N ASN A 54 -8.85 1.37 -2.03
CA ASN A 54 -9.62 2.13 -1.05
C ASN A 54 -9.18 1.68 0.34
N THR A 55 -8.99 2.65 1.25
CA THR A 55 -8.63 2.37 2.65
C THR A 55 -9.89 2.08 3.48
N LEU A 56 -9.83 1.11 4.41
CA LEU A 56 -10.84 0.83 5.45
C LEU A 56 -10.19 0.46 6.79
#